data_AF-A0A7Y3K0G4-F1
#
_entry.id   AF-A0A7Y3K0G4-F1
#
_cell.length_a   1.000
_cell.length_b   1.000
_cell.length_c   1.000
_cell.angle_alpha   90.00
_cell.angle_beta   90.00
_cell.angle_gamma   90.00
#
_symmetry.space_group_name_H-M   'P 1'
#
loop_
_entity.id
_entity.type
_entity.pdbx_description
1 polymer ?
#
loop_
_entity_poly.entity_id
_entity_poly.type
_entity_poly.pdbx_seq_one_letter_code
_entity_poly.pdbx_strand_id
1 'polypeptide(L)'
;MAASDITPVVLRDNTANPAALGLLAFGSTTVLLNLANIGCYPLNSMILAMGIFYGGLAQVMAGIMEWKKGNTFGTTAFTSYGMFWLTLVGLIV
;
A
#
# COMPACT_ATOMS: atom_id res chain seq x y z
N MET A 1 10.36 -8.64 -52.19
CA MET A 1 9.36 -8.47 -51.11
C MET A 1 10.12 -7.89 -49.93
N ALA A 2 10.10 -6.57 -49.76
CA ALA A 2 10.86 -5.91 -48.69
C ALA A 2 10.22 -6.28 -47.35
N ALA A 3 11.02 -6.77 -46.39
CA ALA A 3 10.59 -6.93 -45.02
C ALA A 3 10.17 -5.55 -44.51
N SER A 4 8.90 -5.39 -44.16
CA SER A 4 8.42 -4.18 -43.50
C SER A 4 9.16 -4.05 -42.18
N ASP A 5 9.96 -2.99 -42.00
CA ASP A 5 10.65 -2.69 -40.75
C ASP A 5 9.62 -2.57 -39.62
N ILE A 6 9.57 -3.58 -38.76
CA ILE A 6 8.71 -3.63 -37.59
C ILE A 6 9.40 -2.79 -36.52
N THR A 7 9.14 -1.49 -36.50
CA THR A 7 9.60 -0.64 -35.39
C THR A 7 8.75 -0.96 -34.15
N PRO A 8 9.35 -1.43 -33.05
CA PRO A 8 8.59 -1.70 -31.84
C PRO A 8 8.05 -0.39 -31.28
N VAL A 9 6.72 -0.25 -31.20
CA VAL A 9 6.08 0.84 -30.48
C VAL A 9 6.31 0.61 -28.99
N VAL A 10 7.24 1.35 -28.39
CA VAL A 10 7.51 1.29 -26.94
C VAL A 10 6.40 2.06 -26.22
N LEU A 11 5.44 1.33 -25.65
CA LEU A 11 4.43 1.90 -24.77
C LEU A 11 5.08 2.25 -23.42
N ARG A 12 5.20 3.56 -23.13
CA ARG A 12 5.70 4.05 -21.84
C ARG A 12 4.53 4.26 -20.88
N ASP A 13 4.61 3.63 -19.70
CA ASP A 13 3.69 3.93 -18.60
C ASP A 13 4.06 5.28 -17.96
N ASN A 14 3.14 6.24 -18.01
CA ASN A 14 3.28 7.56 -17.40
C ASN A 14 2.43 7.73 -16.12
N THR A 15 1.89 6.64 -15.56
CA THR A 15 1.12 6.71 -14.31
C THR A 15 2.00 7.00 -13.10
N ALA A 16 1.46 7.68 -12.09
CA ALA A 16 2.17 8.03 -10.86
C ALA A 16 2.67 6.79 -10.08
N ASN A 17 3.71 6.94 -9.27
CA ASN A 17 4.28 5.86 -8.46
C ASN A 17 3.47 5.63 -7.15
N PRO A 18 2.76 4.50 -6.99
CA PRO A 18 1.97 4.21 -5.80
C PRO A 18 2.81 3.78 -4.58
N ALA A 19 4.10 3.49 -4.74
CA ALA A 19 4.97 3.08 -3.61
C ALA A 19 4.99 4.10 -2.48
N ALA A 20 4.99 5.40 -2.81
CA ALA A 20 4.97 6.46 -1.82
C ALA A 20 3.70 6.41 -0.95
N LEU A 21 2.54 6.12 -1.56
CA LEU A 21 1.29 5.93 -0.83
C LEU A 21 1.37 4.71 0.08
N GLY A 22 1.85 3.57 -0.44
CA GLY A 22 1.97 2.33 0.34
C GLY A 22 2.89 2.47 1.55
N LEU A 23 4.02 3.17 1.39
CA LEU A 23 4.99 3.41 2.46
C LEU A 23 4.48 4.39 3.52
N LEU A 24 3.83 5.49 3.12
CA LEU A 24 3.28 6.44 4.10
C LEU A 24 2.08 5.86 4.84
N ALA A 25 1.22 5.11 4.16
CA ALA A 25 0.12 4.36 4.77
C ALA A 25 0.64 3.41 5.87
N PHE A 26 1.63 2.60 5.55
CA PHE A 26 2.26 1.68 6.49
C PHE A 26 2.96 2.41 7.64
N GLY A 27 3.86 3.34 7.31
CA GLY A 27 4.75 3.98 8.26
C GLY A 27 4.00 4.82 9.27
N SER A 28 3.08 5.68 8.83
CA SER A 28 2.31 6.54 9.73
C SER A 28 1.44 5.72 10.70
N THR A 29 0.71 4.72 10.20
CA THR A 29 -0.14 3.86 11.02
C THR A 29 0.71 3.07 12.04
N THR A 30 1.88 2.58 11.62
CA THR A 30 2.82 1.88 12.50
C THR A 30 3.37 2.78 13.60
N VAL A 31 3.77 4.02 13.27
CA VAL A 31 4.25 4.99 14.24
C VAL A 31 3.16 5.28 15.27
N LEU A 32 1.92 5.54 14.83
CA LEU A 32 0.82 5.83 15.76
C LEU A 32 0.50 4.63 16.68
N LEU A 33 0.44 3.41 16.13
CA LEU A 33 0.23 2.22 16.96
C LEU A 33 1.34 2.05 17.99
N ASN A 34 2.60 2.25 17.61
CA ASN A 34 3.71 2.07 18.54
C ASN A 34 3.81 3.19 19.58
N LEU A 35 3.38 4.41 19.26
CA LEU A 35 3.21 5.48 20.25
C LEU A 35 2.17 5.10 21.31
N ALA A 36 1.08 4.43 20.92
CA ALA A 36 0.15 3.87 21.90
C ALA A 36 0.77 2.70 22.69
N ASN A 37 1.54 1.82 22.05
CA ASN A 37 2.20 0.70 22.74
C ASN A 37 3.21 1.15 23.80
N ILE A 38 3.91 2.27 23.60
CA ILE A 38 4.81 2.85 24.61
C ILE A 38 4.08 3.69 25.67
N GLY A 39 2.75 3.79 25.59
CA GLY A 39 1.92 4.47 26.58
C GLY A 39 1.80 5.99 26.40
N CYS A 40 2.14 6.56 25.23
CA CYS A 40 1.93 8.00 24.99
C CYS A 40 0.44 8.38 24.99
N TYR A 41 -0.43 7.46 24.56
CA TYR A 41 -1.89 7.58 24.60
C TYR A 41 -2.52 6.18 24.51
N PRO A 42 -3.78 5.99 24.97
CA PRO A 42 -4.44 4.70 24.88
C PRO A 42 -4.75 4.30 23.44
N LEU A 43 -4.85 2.99 23.19
CA LEU A 43 -5.39 2.48 21.93
C LEU A 43 -6.85 2.93 21.80
N ASN A 44 -7.14 3.73 20.78
CA ASN A 44 -8.43 4.38 20.60
C ASN A 44 -8.87 4.37 19.13
N SER A 45 -10.03 4.99 18.87
CA SER A 45 -10.65 5.05 17.54
C SER A 45 -9.76 5.68 16.45
N MET A 46 -8.79 6.53 16.81
CA MET A 46 -7.84 7.11 15.84
C MET A 46 -6.99 6.01 15.19
N ILE A 47 -6.41 5.11 15.99
CA ILE A 47 -5.57 4.02 15.47
C ILE A 47 -6.41 3.03 14.68
N LEU A 48 -7.62 2.71 15.15
CA LEU A 48 -8.53 1.81 14.45
C LEU A 48 -8.94 2.39 13.09
N ALA A 49 -9.27 3.69 13.03
CA ALA A 49 -9.59 4.36 11.77
C ALA A 49 -8.38 4.40 10.81
N MET A 50 -7.17 4.68 11.33
CA MET A 50 -5.94 4.65 10.53
C MET A 50 -5.65 3.23 10.00
N GLY A 51 -5.86 2.19 10.82
CA GLY A 51 -5.73 0.79 10.42
C GLY A 51 -6.73 0.38 9.34
N ILE A 52 -7.97 0.86 9.39
CA ILE A 52 -8.97 0.55 8.36
C ILE A 52 -8.66 1.28 7.05
N PHE A 53 -8.55 2.61 7.10
CA PHE A 53 -8.58 3.42 5.89
C PHE A 53 -7.21 3.64 5.28
N TYR A 54 -6.19 3.87 6.10
CA TYR A 54 -4.87 4.25 5.59
C TYR A 54 -3.92 3.06 5.54
N GLY A 55 -3.51 2.53 6.69
CA GLY A 55 -2.71 1.31 6.79
C GLY A 55 -3.40 0.12 6.13
N GLY A 56 -4.73 0.10 6.05
CA GLY A 56 -5.52 -0.96 5.41
C GLY A 56 -5.84 -0.68 3.94
N LEU A 57 -6.99 -0.06 3.69
CA LEU A 57 -7.57 0.11 2.35
C LEU A 57 -6.63 0.85 1.38
N ALA A 58 -6.08 2.01 1.78
CA ALA A 58 -5.17 2.76 0.92
C ALA A 58 -3.90 1.98 0.57
N GLN A 59 -3.39 1.19 1.52
CA GLN A 59 -2.22 0.34 1.31
C GLN A 59 -2.53 -0.85 0.39
N VAL A 60 -3.70 -1.50 0.52
CA VAL A 60 -4.17 -2.52 -0.42
C VAL A 60 -4.31 -1.94 -1.84
N MET A 61 -4.89 -0.75 -1.97
CA MET A 61 -4.99 -0.06 -3.26
C MET A 61 -3.60 0.23 -3.86
N ALA A 62 -2.63 0.68 -3.04
CA ALA A 62 -1.24 0.87 -3.47
C ALA A 62 -0.62 -0.43 -4.02
N GLY A 63 -0.86 -1.56 -3.36
CA GLY A 63 -0.43 -2.88 -3.83
C GLY A 63 -1.03 -3.27 -5.18
N ILE A 64 -2.33 -3.05 -5.38
CA ILE A 64 -3.00 -3.31 -6.67
C ILE A 64 -2.45 -2.42 -7.79
N MET A 65 -2.09 -1.17 -7.49
CA MET A 65 -1.48 -0.26 -8.46
C MET A 65 -0.04 -0.67 -8.83
N GLU A 66 0.74 -1.21 -7.88
CA GLU A 66 2.08 -1.76 -8.15
C GLU A 66 2.03 -2.99 -9.08
N TRP A 67 0.96 -3.78 -9.01
CA TRP A 67 0.78 -4.93 -9.91
C TRP A 67 0.70 -4.50 -11.37
N LYS A 68 -0.03 -3.40 -11.63
CA LYS A 68 -0.13 -2.81 -12.98
C LYS A 68 1.20 -2.27 -13.51
N LYS A 69 2.17 -2.01 -12.62
CA LYS A 69 3.52 -1.53 -12.96
C LYS A 69 4.54 -2.64 -13.08
N GLY A 70 4.15 -3.91 -12.88
CA GLY A 70 5.06 -5.05 -12.89
C GLY A 70 5.97 -5.11 -11.66
N ASN A 71 5.65 -4.38 -10.59
CA ASN A 71 6.42 -4.40 -9.36
C ASN A 71 5.87 -5.48 -8.40
N THR A 72 6.37 -6.71 -8.55
CA THR A 72 5.98 -7.85 -7.71
C THR A 72 6.24 -7.60 -6.22
N PHE A 73 7.35 -6.95 -5.89
CA PHE A 73 7.69 -6.64 -4.49
C PHE A 73 6.66 -5.70 -3.87
N GLY A 74 6.40 -4.56 -4.52
CA GLY A 74 5.44 -3.56 -4.03
C GLY A 74 4.03 -4.14 -3.92
N THR A 75 3.61 -4.90 -4.94
CA THR A 75 2.33 -5.62 -4.94
C THR A 75 2.17 -6.51 -3.72
N THR A 76 3.16 -7.37 -3.49
CA THR A 76 3.13 -8.36 -2.41
C THR A 76 3.19 -7.69 -1.05
N ALA A 77 4.13 -6.76 -0.87
CA ALA A 77 4.33 -6.07 0.40
C ALA A 77 3.12 -5.21 0.79
N PHE A 78 2.69 -4.29 -0.07
CA PHE A 78 1.62 -3.35 0.28
C PHE A 78 0.26 -4.04 0.44
N THR A 79 -0.05 -5.02 -0.40
CA THR A 79 -1.31 -5.79 -0.24
C THR A 79 -1.29 -6.60 1.06
N SER A 80 -0.19 -7.29 1.37
CA SER A 80 -0.10 -8.12 2.58
C SER A 80 -0.17 -7.29 3.86
N TYR A 81 0.59 -6.19 3.93
CA TYR A 81 0.55 -5.30 5.09
C TYR A 81 -0.77 -4.53 5.20
N GLY A 82 -1.41 -4.21 4.06
CA GLY A 82 -2.75 -3.66 4.04
C GLY A 82 -3.78 -4.60 4.67
N MET A 83 -3.76 -5.87 4.26
CA MET A 83 -4.62 -6.88 4.85
C MET A 83 -4.29 -7.15 6.32
N PHE A 84 -3.01 -7.09 6.72
CA PHE A 84 -2.61 -7.17 8.13
C PHE A 84 -3.27 -6.08 8.99
N TRP A 85 -3.31 -4.83 8.52
CA TRP A 85 -3.97 -3.76 9.27
C TRP A 85 -5.47 -3.98 9.41
N LEU A 86 -6.13 -4.45 8.34
CA LEU A 86 -7.55 -4.77 8.36
C LEU A 86 -7.87 -5.92 9.32
N THR A 87 -7.06 -6.98 9.34
CA THR A 87 -7.24 -8.09 10.28
C THR A 87 -6.93 -7.70 11.71
N LEU A 88 -5.90 -6.88 11.94
CA LEU A 88 -5.59 -6.35 13.28
C LEU A 88 -6.77 -5.55 13.84
N VAL A 89 -7.36 -4.65 13.05
CA VAL A 89 -8.53 -3.89 13.50
C VAL A 89 -9.72 -4.81 13.72
N GLY A 90 -9.96 -5.78 12.83
CA GLY A 90 -11.05 -6.76 12.98
C GLY A 90 -10.90 -7.70 14.18
N LEU A 91 -9.71 -7.81 14.78
CA LEU A 91 -9.48 -8.56 16.02
C LEU A 91 -9.67 -7.71 17.29
N ILE A 92 -9.51 -6.40 17.18
CA ILE A 92 -9.60 -5.47 18.32
C ILE A 92 -11.05 -5.02 18.56
N VAL A 93 -11.87 -5.00 17.50
CA VAL A 93 -13.32 -4.71 17.56
C VAL A 93 -14.10 -5.98 17.85
#